data_AF-A0A1X1ATE6-F1
#
_entry.id   AF-A0A1X1ATE6-F1
#
_cell.length_a   1.000
_cell.length_b   1.000
_cell.length_c   1.000
_cell.angle_alpha   90.00
_cell.angle_beta   90.00
_cell.angle_gamma   90.00
#
_symmetry.space_group_name_H-M   'P 1'
#
loop_
_entity.id
_entity.type
_entity.pdbx_description
1 polymer ?
#
loop_
_entity_poly.entity_id
_entity_poly.type
_entity_poly.pdbx_seq_one_letter_code
_entity_poly.pdbx_strand_id
1 'polypeptide(L)'
;MLHYRPDVARFIGYPADPDAQDWHDLAELVGPGVEFTLRNYTDDPTDPVHLVRRFEVVQMTGEDIRAAAADPAAGVEVLGDADVPQMLDLVERTRPGPFFACTIDMGTYLGIRQGGRLVAMAGERMHPAGWTEISAVCVDSGYRKRGLATTLVGAVAETIRARRDVPFLHASSINHDAIALYESIGFRHRAAGAVGHAVRRSHLTEVNPTSFLLR
;
A
#
# COMPACT_ATOMS: atom_id res chain seq x y z
N MET A 1 -19.39 9.69 -2.62
CA MET A 1 -18.23 9.11 -1.89
C MET A 1 -18.25 7.61 -2.03
N LEU A 2 -17.10 6.95 -1.86
CA LEU A 2 -16.97 5.49 -1.96
C LEU A 2 -15.88 5.02 -0.99
N HIS A 3 -15.97 3.77 -0.53
CA HIS A 3 -14.92 3.13 0.25
C HIS A 3 -14.72 1.68 -0.20
N TYR A 4 -13.53 1.14 0.05
CA TYR A 4 -13.28 -0.29 -0.13
C TYR A 4 -13.93 -1.11 0.98
N ARG A 5 -14.19 -2.39 0.71
CA ARG A 5 -14.54 -3.36 1.76
C ARG A 5 -13.39 -3.40 2.79
N PRO A 6 -13.66 -3.30 4.11
CA PRO A 6 -12.59 -3.11 5.10
C PRO A 6 -11.55 -4.24 5.20
N ASP A 7 -11.90 -5.44 4.76
CA ASP A 7 -11.04 -6.63 4.65
C ASP A 7 -10.21 -6.67 3.36
N VAL A 8 -10.46 -5.76 2.40
CA VAL A 8 -9.67 -5.55 1.18
C VAL A 8 -8.71 -4.38 1.38
N ALA A 9 -9.25 -3.21 1.70
CA ALA A 9 -8.47 -1.99 1.95
C ALA A 9 -9.29 -0.97 2.75
N ARG A 10 -8.59 -0.02 3.36
CA ARG A 10 -9.18 1.07 4.16
C ARG A 10 -9.13 2.42 3.44
N PHE A 11 -9.12 2.41 2.11
CA PHE A 11 -9.13 3.64 1.30
C PHE A 11 -10.54 4.14 1.05
N ILE A 12 -10.65 5.46 0.91
CA ILE A 12 -11.91 6.17 0.68
C ILE A 12 -11.71 7.20 -0.43
N GLY A 13 -12.71 7.34 -1.30
CA GLY A 13 -12.86 8.47 -2.21
C GLY A 13 -13.89 9.49 -1.70
N TYR A 14 -13.46 10.74 -1.60
CA TYR A 14 -14.24 11.91 -1.20
C TYR A 14 -13.86 13.11 -2.10
N PRO A 15 -14.63 14.22 -2.09
CA PRO A 15 -14.33 15.40 -2.90
C PRO A 15 -12.92 15.96 -2.62
N ALA A 16 -12.33 16.61 -3.62
CA ALA A 16 -10.97 17.18 -3.50
C ALA A 16 -10.90 18.34 -2.50
N ASP A 17 -12.02 19.04 -2.31
CA ASP A 17 -12.18 20.13 -1.35
C ASP A 17 -13.42 19.82 -0.48
N PRO A 18 -13.26 18.98 0.56
CA PRO A 18 -14.39 18.51 1.36
C PRO A 18 -14.88 19.60 2.32
N ASP A 19 -16.18 19.80 2.37
CA ASP A 19 -16.81 20.68 3.36
C ASP A 19 -17.26 19.93 4.64
N ALA A 20 -17.94 20.63 5.55
CA ALA A 20 -18.43 20.02 6.79
C ALA A 20 -19.47 18.91 6.56
N GLN A 21 -20.31 19.04 5.52
CA GLN A 21 -21.29 18.02 5.16
C GLN A 21 -20.59 16.80 4.61
N ASP A 22 -19.53 16.99 3.80
CA ASP A 22 -18.72 15.90 3.30
C ASP A 22 -18.11 15.06 4.43
N TRP A 23 -17.60 15.67 5.49
CA TRP A 23 -17.10 14.94 6.66
C TRP A 23 -18.19 14.16 7.40
N HIS A 24 -19.41 14.71 7.45
CA HIS A 24 -20.57 14.02 8.03
C HIS A 24 -20.97 12.80 7.21
N ASP A 25 -21.16 12.98 5.90
CA ASP A 25 -21.53 11.92 4.96
C ASP A 25 -20.47 10.81 4.95
N LEU A 26 -19.18 11.19 5.02
CA LEU A 26 -18.09 10.24 5.12
C LEU A 26 -18.17 9.39 6.38
N ALA A 27 -18.47 10.00 7.53
CA ALA A 27 -18.58 9.30 8.79
C ALA A 27 -19.80 8.36 8.84
N GLU A 28 -20.92 8.74 8.22
CA GLU A 28 -22.07 7.86 8.06
C GLU A 28 -21.74 6.67 7.15
N LEU A 29 -21.04 6.92 6.04
CA LEU A 29 -20.64 5.90 5.08
C LEU A 29 -19.75 4.82 5.71
N VAL A 30 -18.75 5.20 6.50
CA VAL A 30 -17.82 4.24 7.13
C VAL A 30 -18.43 3.55 8.36
N GLY A 31 -19.38 4.20 9.02
CA GLY A 31 -19.96 3.71 10.26
C GLY A 31 -19.04 3.84 11.49
N PRO A 32 -19.53 3.48 12.69
CA PRO A 32 -18.76 3.59 13.93
C PRO A 32 -17.64 2.55 14.01
N GLY A 33 -16.49 2.92 14.59
CA GLY A 33 -15.38 2.01 14.88
C GLY A 33 -14.54 1.59 13.66
N VAL A 34 -14.85 2.10 12.47
CA VAL A 34 -14.08 1.84 11.25
C VAL A 34 -12.98 2.89 11.11
N GLU A 35 -11.75 2.42 10.99
CA GLU A 35 -10.60 3.26 10.64
C GLU A 35 -10.43 3.33 9.13
N PHE A 36 -10.00 4.48 8.65
CA PHE A 36 -9.79 4.72 7.23
C PHE A 36 -8.62 5.64 6.95
N THR A 37 -8.17 5.62 5.70
CA THR A 37 -7.03 6.39 5.22
C THR A 37 -7.50 7.57 4.38
N LEU A 38 -7.09 8.77 4.79
CA LEU A 38 -7.25 10.03 4.06
C LEU A 38 -5.99 10.32 3.24
N ARG A 39 -6.17 10.83 2.03
CA ARG A 39 -5.09 11.21 1.10
C ARG A 39 -5.45 12.52 0.42
N ASN A 40 -4.46 13.37 0.18
CA ASN A 40 -4.66 14.66 -0.52
C ASN A 40 -5.68 15.58 0.19
N TYR A 41 -5.77 15.52 1.52
CA TYR A 41 -6.52 16.51 2.30
C TYR A 41 -5.61 17.71 2.61
N THR A 42 -6.14 18.92 2.48
CA THR A 42 -5.38 20.16 2.72
C THR A 42 -5.48 20.57 4.19
N ASP A 43 -6.69 20.51 4.74
CA ASP A 43 -7.00 20.82 6.13
C ASP A 43 -7.43 19.56 6.88
N ASP A 44 -7.15 19.52 8.19
CA ASP A 44 -7.56 18.41 9.03
C ASP A 44 -9.09 18.25 9.02
N PRO A 45 -9.59 17.01 9.01
CA PRO A 45 -11.02 16.75 8.98
C PRO A 45 -11.72 17.30 10.23
N THR A 46 -12.95 17.78 10.05
CA THR A 46 -13.78 18.25 11.17
C THR A 46 -14.66 17.14 11.73
N ASP A 47 -15.23 17.37 12.92
CA ASP A 47 -16.24 16.50 13.54
C ASP A 47 -17.34 16.16 12.52
N PRO A 48 -17.73 14.87 12.38
CA PRO A 48 -17.41 13.71 13.25
C PRO A 48 -16.19 12.89 12.86
N VAL A 49 -15.38 13.33 11.90
CA VAL A 49 -14.15 12.64 11.53
C VAL A 49 -12.98 13.17 12.36
N HIS A 50 -12.19 12.25 12.92
CA HIS A 50 -11.02 12.60 13.72
C HIS A 50 -9.75 11.98 13.14
N LEU A 51 -8.76 12.83 12.85
CA LEU A 51 -7.43 12.39 12.45
C LEU A 51 -6.68 11.83 13.65
N VAL A 52 -6.35 10.54 13.61
CA VAL A 52 -5.60 9.82 14.65
C VAL A 52 -4.10 10.04 14.48
N ARG A 53 -3.61 9.99 13.24
CA ARG A 53 -2.19 10.23 12.92
C ARG A 53 -2.01 10.65 11.48
N ARG A 54 -0.89 11.32 11.23
CA ARG A 54 -0.42 11.74 9.91
C ARG A 54 0.99 11.24 9.68
N PHE A 55 1.29 10.82 8.45
CA PHE A 55 2.63 10.54 7.99
C PHE A 55 2.80 11.01 6.55
N GLU A 56 4.04 11.33 6.19
CA GLU A 56 4.36 11.85 4.86
C GLU A 56 4.78 10.70 3.94
N VAL A 57 4.29 10.72 2.70
CA VAL A 57 4.66 9.78 1.65
C VAL A 57 5.16 10.54 0.43
N VAL A 58 6.05 9.89 -0.32
CA VAL A 58 6.39 10.30 -1.67
C VAL A 58 5.67 9.40 -2.66
N GLN A 59 5.22 9.99 -3.75
CA GLN A 59 4.70 9.27 -4.91
C GLN A 59 5.78 9.22 -5.98
N MET A 60 5.99 8.04 -6.53
CA MET A 60 6.95 7.81 -7.60
C MET A 60 6.28 7.10 -8.77
N THR A 61 6.63 7.49 -9.99
CA THR A 61 6.10 6.91 -11.23
C THR A 61 7.19 6.21 -12.03
N GLY A 62 6.81 5.13 -12.71
CA GLY A 62 7.73 4.21 -13.37
C GLY A 62 7.60 4.22 -14.89
N GLU A 63 7.40 5.38 -15.53
CA GLU A 63 7.41 5.52 -16.99
C GLU A 63 8.72 5.00 -17.60
N ASP A 64 9.83 5.27 -16.91
CA ASP A 64 11.18 4.88 -17.30
C ASP A 64 11.69 3.66 -16.53
N ILE A 65 10.80 2.91 -15.87
CA ILE A 65 11.22 1.73 -15.13
C ILE A 65 11.92 0.78 -16.10
N ARG A 66 13.14 0.41 -15.75
CA ARG A 66 13.89 -0.59 -16.50
C ARG A 66 13.39 -1.93 -15.99
N ALA A 67 12.83 -2.73 -16.89
CA ALA A 67 12.58 -4.14 -16.61
C ALA A 67 13.89 -4.72 -16.07
N ALA A 68 13.94 -5.02 -14.77
CA ALA A 68 15.01 -5.85 -14.26
C ALA A 68 14.83 -7.19 -14.98
N ALA A 69 15.86 -7.68 -15.67
CA ALA A 69 15.86 -9.07 -16.09
C ALA A 69 15.64 -9.88 -14.82
N ALA A 70 14.43 -10.44 -14.66
CA ALA A 70 14.14 -11.29 -13.53
C ALA A 70 15.20 -12.39 -13.59
N ASP A 71 16.00 -12.52 -12.53
CA ASP A 71 16.90 -13.65 -12.43
C ASP A 71 16.01 -14.90 -12.51
N PRO A 72 16.13 -15.73 -13.56
CA PRO A 72 15.29 -16.91 -13.69
C PRO A 72 15.46 -17.87 -12.50
N ALA A 73 16.60 -17.79 -11.79
CA ALA A 73 16.86 -18.55 -10.58
C ALA A 73 16.15 -17.99 -9.33
N ALA A 74 15.56 -16.79 -9.40
CA ALA A 74 14.86 -16.19 -8.27
C ALA A 74 13.53 -16.89 -7.94
N GLY A 75 13.00 -17.73 -8.85
CA GLY A 75 11.81 -18.54 -8.58
C GLY A 75 10.57 -17.71 -8.26
N VAL A 76 10.34 -16.64 -9.03
CA VAL A 76 9.16 -15.78 -8.86
C VAL A 76 7.91 -16.56 -9.28
N GLU A 77 6.91 -16.60 -8.39
CA GLU A 77 5.64 -17.27 -8.61
C GLU A 77 4.45 -16.32 -8.39
N VAL A 78 3.32 -16.63 -9.02
CA VAL A 78 2.05 -15.93 -8.76
C VAL A 78 1.44 -16.50 -7.48
N LEU A 79 1.07 -15.61 -6.57
CA LEU A 79 0.40 -15.95 -5.31
C LEU A 79 -1.12 -15.89 -5.49
N GLY A 80 -1.83 -16.81 -4.85
CA GLY A 80 -3.29 -16.85 -4.84
C GLY A 80 -3.88 -17.04 -3.44
N ASP A 81 -5.18 -17.29 -3.35
CA ASP A 81 -5.92 -17.38 -2.08
C ASP A 81 -5.31 -18.38 -1.09
N ALA A 82 -4.76 -19.48 -1.59
CA ALA A 82 -4.09 -20.50 -0.77
C ALA A 82 -2.82 -19.98 -0.06
N ASP A 83 -2.22 -18.89 -0.58
CA ASP A 83 -1.01 -18.28 -0.04
C ASP A 83 -1.29 -17.21 1.02
N VAL A 84 -2.53 -16.73 1.14
CA VAL A 84 -2.92 -15.64 2.05
C VAL A 84 -2.42 -15.84 3.49
N PRO A 85 -2.49 -17.05 4.10
CA PRO A 85 -1.91 -17.26 5.42
C PRO A 85 -0.41 -16.93 5.50
N GLN A 86 0.38 -17.30 4.48
CA GLN A 86 1.81 -16.99 4.44
C GLN A 86 2.10 -15.54 4.07
N MET A 87 1.24 -14.90 3.28
CA MET A 87 1.33 -13.47 2.99
C MET A 87 1.10 -12.64 4.25
N LEU A 88 0.06 -12.96 5.03
CA LEU A 88 -0.24 -12.31 6.31
C LEU A 88 0.90 -12.50 7.32
N ASP A 89 1.43 -13.71 7.43
CA ASP A 89 2.58 -14.04 8.27
C ASP A 89 3.84 -13.24 7.85
N LEU A 90 4.12 -13.11 6.54
CA LEU A 90 5.21 -12.25 6.05
C LEU A 90 4.96 -10.76 6.36
N VAL A 91 3.73 -10.27 6.18
CA VAL A 91 3.33 -8.88 6.51
C VAL A 91 3.55 -8.60 7.99
N GLU A 92 3.17 -9.51 8.88
CA GLU A 92 3.36 -9.33 10.32
C GLU A 92 4.83 -9.13 10.69
N ARG A 93 5.72 -9.92 10.07
CA ARG A 93 7.18 -9.83 10.29
C ARG A 93 7.84 -8.62 9.66
N THR A 94 7.31 -8.11 8.54
CA THR A 94 7.99 -7.11 7.70
C THR A 94 7.35 -5.74 7.72
N ARG A 95 6.07 -5.66 8.10
CA ARG A 95 5.26 -4.45 8.27
C ARG A 95 5.34 -3.47 7.08
N PRO A 96 5.04 -3.91 5.83
CA PRO A 96 5.14 -3.05 4.64
C PRO A 96 4.04 -1.99 4.54
N GLY A 97 3.06 -2.02 5.43
CA GLY A 97 1.83 -1.25 5.34
C GLY A 97 0.61 -2.15 5.58
N PRO A 98 -0.61 -1.59 5.54
CA PRO A 98 -1.83 -2.37 5.70
C PRO A 98 -1.96 -3.44 4.62
N PHE A 99 -2.22 -4.66 5.06
CA PHE A 99 -2.56 -5.81 4.22
C PHE A 99 -3.51 -6.69 5.03
N PHE A 100 -4.62 -7.09 4.42
CA PHE A 100 -5.76 -7.75 5.04
C PHE A 100 -6.09 -9.04 4.30
N ALA A 101 -7.03 -9.82 4.84
CA ALA A 101 -7.37 -11.15 4.34
C ALA A 101 -7.77 -11.17 2.85
N CYS A 102 -8.39 -10.10 2.35
CA CYS A 102 -8.84 -9.98 0.96
C CYS A 102 -8.06 -8.90 0.19
N THR A 103 -6.93 -8.39 0.71
CA THR A 103 -6.12 -7.43 -0.05
C THR A 103 -5.56 -8.03 -1.34
N ILE A 104 -5.42 -9.36 -1.40
CA ILE A 104 -5.03 -10.07 -2.62
C ILE A 104 -6.00 -9.83 -3.79
N ASP A 105 -7.28 -9.58 -3.51
CA ASP A 105 -8.31 -9.30 -4.52
C ASP A 105 -8.04 -8.00 -5.30
N MET A 106 -7.11 -7.16 -4.83
CA MET A 106 -6.78 -5.88 -5.47
C MET A 106 -5.96 -6.03 -6.76
N GLY A 107 -5.38 -7.20 -7.03
CA GLY A 107 -4.69 -7.46 -8.29
C GLY A 107 -3.67 -8.59 -8.19
N THR A 108 -2.67 -8.56 -9.07
CA THR A 108 -1.66 -9.63 -9.14
C THR A 108 -0.64 -9.50 -8.00
N TYR A 109 -0.39 -10.61 -7.31
CA TYR A 109 0.67 -10.72 -6.31
C TYR A 109 1.72 -11.74 -6.73
N LEU A 110 2.99 -11.37 -6.57
CA LEU A 110 4.13 -12.22 -6.88
C LEU A 110 4.94 -12.48 -5.60
N GLY A 111 5.49 -13.70 -5.50
CA GLY A 111 6.23 -14.16 -4.34
C GLY A 111 7.53 -14.86 -4.70
N ILE A 112 8.42 -14.96 -3.71
CA ILE A 112 9.63 -15.79 -3.78
C ILE A 112 9.69 -16.66 -2.53
N ARG A 113 9.91 -17.96 -2.73
CA ARG A 113 10.06 -18.96 -1.65
C ARG A 113 11.50 -19.40 -1.45
N GLN A 114 11.84 -19.69 -0.20
CA GLN A 114 13.12 -20.30 0.18
C GLN A 114 12.85 -21.40 1.20
N GLY A 115 13.19 -22.65 0.86
CA GLY A 115 12.88 -23.81 1.69
C GLY A 115 11.36 -23.99 1.92
N GLY A 116 10.54 -23.69 0.92
CA GLY A 116 9.07 -23.77 1.00
C GLY A 116 8.38 -22.58 1.68
N ARG A 117 9.11 -21.72 2.39
CA ARG A 117 8.56 -20.54 3.08
C ARG A 117 8.56 -19.32 2.16
N LEU A 118 7.48 -18.53 2.17
CA LEU A 118 7.44 -17.23 1.51
C LEU A 118 8.38 -16.23 2.22
N VAL A 119 9.36 -15.70 1.49
CA VAL A 119 10.38 -14.78 2.05
C VAL A 119 10.35 -13.39 1.45
N ALA A 120 9.69 -13.20 0.32
CA ALA A 120 9.48 -11.89 -0.28
C ALA A 120 8.20 -11.90 -1.10
N MET A 121 7.52 -10.74 -1.16
CA MET A 121 6.39 -10.55 -2.06
C MET A 121 6.28 -9.08 -2.50
N ALA A 122 5.57 -8.86 -3.60
CA ALA A 122 5.08 -7.57 -4.06
C ALA A 122 3.80 -7.80 -4.85
N GLY A 123 2.92 -6.81 -4.94
CA GLY A 123 1.73 -6.94 -5.76
C GLY A 123 1.12 -5.61 -6.16
N GLU A 124 -0.07 -5.70 -6.71
CA GLU A 124 -0.83 -4.57 -7.24
C GLU A 124 -1.79 -4.01 -6.18
N ARG A 125 -2.24 -2.76 -6.36
CA ARG A 125 -3.23 -2.14 -5.46
C ARG A 125 -4.23 -1.25 -6.18
N MET A 126 -4.01 0.06 -6.26
CA MET A 126 -4.94 0.98 -6.93
C MET A 126 -4.77 0.92 -8.45
N HIS A 127 -5.88 0.95 -9.20
CA HIS A 127 -5.88 0.98 -10.67
C HIS A 127 -6.59 2.25 -11.23
N PRO A 128 -6.04 3.47 -11.06
CA PRO A 128 -6.53 4.64 -11.79
C PRO A 128 -6.41 4.42 -13.30
N ALA A 129 -7.23 5.09 -14.11
CA ALA A 129 -7.23 4.90 -15.56
C ALA A 129 -5.84 5.12 -16.19
N GLY A 130 -5.25 4.07 -16.79
CA GLY A 130 -3.92 4.07 -17.40
C GLY A 130 -2.76 3.87 -16.42
N TRP A 131 -3.04 3.57 -15.15
CA TRP A 131 -2.05 3.42 -14.08
C TRP A 131 -2.36 2.19 -13.22
N THR A 132 -1.32 1.54 -12.70
CA THR A 132 -1.47 0.58 -11.61
C THR A 132 -0.42 0.81 -10.54
N GLU A 133 -0.86 0.77 -9.28
CA GLU A 133 -0.01 0.91 -8.12
C GLU A 133 0.71 -0.40 -7.79
N ILE A 134 2.03 -0.36 -7.62
CA ILE A 134 2.81 -1.38 -6.95
C ILE A 134 2.77 -1.15 -5.45
N SER A 135 2.48 -2.20 -4.69
CA SER A 135 2.26 -2.17 -3.25
C SER A 135 2.79 -3.44 -2.58
N ALA A 136 2.74 -3.45 -1.25
CA ALA A 136 3.06 -4.60 -0.40
C ALA A 136 4.44 -5.21 -0.68
N VAL A 137 5.40 -4.39 -1.12
CA VAL A 137 6.77 -4.80 -1.36
C VAL A 137 7.42 -5.08 -0.01
N CYS A 138 7.70 -6.35 0.29
CA CYS A 138 8.41 -6.72 1.49
C CYS A 138 9.35 -7.90 1.29
N VAL A 139 10.42 -7.90 2.09
CA VAL A 139 11.43 -8.95 2.13
C VAL A 139 11.75 -9.25 3.59
N ASP A 140 11.66 -10.54 3.93
CA ASP A 140 12.04 -11.11 5.21
C ASP A 140 13.48 -10.71 5.55
N SER A 141 13.72 -10.33 6.81
CA SER A 141 14.98 -9.71 7.23
C SER A 141 16.22 -10.55 6.93
N GLY A 142 16.12 -11.88 7.00
CA GLY A 142 17.22 -12.81 6.69
C GLY A 142 17.57 -12.91 5.20
N TYR A 143 16.72 -12.37 4.31
CA TYR A 143 16.82 -12.47 2.85
C TYR A 143 17.01 -11.12 2.17
N ARG A 144 17.12 -10.02 2.94
CA ARG A 144 17.42 -8.68 2.42
C ARG A 144 18.80 -8.60 1.79
N LYS A 145 19.02 -7.55 0.99
CA LYS A 145 20.28 -7.25 0.27
C LYS A 145 20.69 -8.34 -0.74
N ARG A 146 19.72 -9.10 -1.25
CA ARG A 146 19.91 -10.13 -2.29
C ARG A 146 19.17 -9.81 -3.61
N GLY A 147 18.75 -8.56 -3.80
CA GLY A 147 18.02 -8.13 -4.99
C GLY A 147 16.54 -8.53 -5.07
N LEU A 148 16.00 -9.26 -4.09
CA LEU A 148 14.63 -9.80 -4.16
C LEU A 148 13.53 -8.74 -4.37
N ALA A 149 13.61 -7.60 -3.67
CA ALA A 149 12.66 -6.50 -3.85
C ALA A 149 12.72 -5.92 -5.27
N THR A 150 13.94 -5.70 -5.79
CA THR A 150 14.16 -5.23 -7.17
C THR A 150 13.59 -6.21 -8.20
N THR A 151 13.84 -7.51 -8.02
CA THR A 151 13.29 -8.57 -8.89
C THR A 151 11.76 -8.54 -8.89
N LEU A 152 11.14 -8.52 -7.71
CA LEU A 152 9.68 -8.54 -7.58
C LEU A 152 9.04 -7.26 -8.14
N VAL A 153 9.58 -6.08 -7.83
CA VAL A 153 9.05 -4.81 -8.35
C VAL A 153 9.19 -4.75 -9.87
N GLY A 154 10.30 -5.22 -10.43
CA GLY A 154 10.48 -5.34 -11.87
C GLY A 154 9.45 -6.29 -12.50
N ALA A 155 9.21 -7.46 -11.90
CA ALA A 155 8.24 -8.43 -12.40
C ALA A 155 6.79 -7.91 -12.32
N VAL A 156 6.41 -7.24 -11.23
CA VAL A 156 5.08 -6.58 -11.13
C VAL A 156 4.97 -5.47 -12.18
N ALA A 157 5.99 -4.64 -12.35
CA ALA A 157 5.99 -3.58 -13.35
C ALA A 157 5.82 -4.12 -14.79
N GLU A 158 6.46 -5.24 -15.13
CA GLU A 158 6.25 -5.88 -16.43
C GLU A 158 4.82 -6.43 -16.59
N THR A 159 4.24 -6.98 -15.52
CA THR A 159 2.82 -7.39 -15.50
C THR A 159 1.88 -6.21 -15.75
N ILE A 160 2.18 -5.04 -15.17
CA ILE A 160 1.47 -3.77 -15.37
C ILE A 160 1.62 -3.27 -16.82
N ARG A 161 2.84 -3.26 -17.36
CA ARG A 161 3.12 -2.76 -18.71
C ARG A 161 2.55 -3.67 -19.80
N ALA A 162 2.46 -4.97 -19.56
CA ALA A 162 1.86 -5.92 -20.50
C ALA A 162 0.40 -5.57 -20.85
N ARG A 163 -0.32 -4.94 -19.92
CA ARG A 163 -1.68 -4.42 -20.13
C ARG A 163 -1.74 -2.91 -20.45
N ARG A 164 -0.59 -2.30 -20.73
CA ARG A 164 -0.42 -0.88 -21.14
C ARG A 164 -0.68 0.15 -20.05
N ASP A 165 -0.73 -0.26 -18.79
CA ASP A 165 -0.75 0.67 -17.67
C ASP A 165 0.67 1.15 -17.34
N VAL A 166 0.78 2.32 -16.72
CA VAL A 166 2.03 2.83 -16.15
C VAL A 166 2.12 2.45 -14.66
N PRO A 167 3.22 1.82 -14.20
CA PRO A 167 3.40 1.51 -12.79
C PRO A 167 3.68 2.79 -11.99
N PHE A 168 3.10 2.88 -10.80
CA PHE A 168 3.46 3.90 -9.81
C PHE A 168 3.48 3.28 -8.42
N LEU A 169 4.03 3.99 -7.43
CA LEU A 169 4.01 3.54 -6.04
C LEU A 169 4.03 4.72 -5.08
N HIS A 170 3.74 4.42 -3.82
CA HIS A 170 4.00 5.31 -2.70
C HIS A 170 5.02 4.67 -1.75
N ALA A 171 5.92 5.49 -1.23
CA ALA A 171 6.84 5.11 -0.18
C ALA A 171 6.73 6.09 0.99
N SER A 172 6.95 5.62 2.22
CA SER A 172 7.14 6.52 3.36
C SER A 172 8.30 7.47 3.08
N SER A 173 8.12 8.77 3.32
CA SER A 173 9.14 9.78 3.00
C SER A 173 10.45 9.59 3.77
N ILE A 174 10.38 8.90 4.92
CA ILE A 174 11.54 8.56 5.76
C ILE A 174 12.21 7.23 5.39
N ASN A 175 11.63 6.45 4.45
CA ASN A 175 12.20 5.19 4.01
C ASN A 175 13.16 5.42 2.83
N HIS A 176 14.30 6.06 3.14
CA HIS A 176 15.31 6.42 2.15
C HIS A 176 15.87 5.22 1.38
N ASP A 177 16.01 4.06 2.03
CA ASP A 177 16.50 2.83 1.38
C ASP A 177 15.54 2.35 0.29
N ALA A 178 14.22 2.35 0.55
CA ALA A 178 13.23 1.97 -0.45
C ALA A 178 13.17 2.98 -1.59
N ILE A 179 13.21 4.28 -1.28
CA ILE A 179 13.21 5.35 -2.28
C ILE A 179 14.43 5.19 -3.21
N ALA A 180 15.64 5.05 -2.66
CA ALA A 180 16.86 4.86 -3.43
C ALA A 180 16.82 3.58 -4.29
N LEU A 181 16.22 2.50 -3.79
CA LEU A 181 15.97 1.29 -4.58
C LEU A 181 15.06 1.59 -5.78
N TYR A 182 13.93 2.27 -5.56
CA TYR A 182 12.99 2.59 -6.64
C TYR A 182 13.62 3.53 -7.69
N GLU A 183 14.40 4.53 -7.25
CA GLU A 183 15.15 5.41 -8.16
C GLU A 183 16.17 4.62 -9.00
N SER A 184 16.89 3.68 -8.38
CA SER A 184 17.92 2.89 -9.08
C SER A 184 17.35 2.05 -10.23
N ILE A 185 16.07 1.68 -10.16
CA ILE A 185 15.37 0.90 -11.18
C ILE A 185 14.53 1.76 -12.14
N GLY A 186 14.57 3.08 -12.00
CA GLY A 186 13.97 4.03 -12.95
C GLY A 186 12.64 4.67 -12.53
N PHE A 187 12.19 4.48 -11.28
CA PHE A 187 11.11 5.31 -10.76
C PHE A 187 11.58 6.75 -10.54
N ARG A 188 10.70 7.72 -10.79
CA ARG A 188 10.96 9.14 -10.58
C ARG A 188 9.98 9.72 -9.57
N HIS A 189 10.44 10.67 -8.76
CA HIS A 189 9.57 11.46 -7.90
C HIS A 189 8.55 12.24 -8.74
N ARG A 190 7.26 12.11 -8.38
CA ARG A 190 6.15 12.88 -8.97
C ARG A 190 5.62 13.92 -8.01
N ALA A 191 5.33 13.50 -6.78
CA ALA A 191 4.69 14.33 -5.75
C ALA A 191 5.08 13.85 -4.35
N ALA A 192 4.77 14.66 -3.34
CA ALA A 192 4.80 14.28 -1.95
C ALA A 192 3.49 14.75 -1.28
N GLY A 193 3.08 14.09 -0.21
CA GLY A 193 1.90 14.50 0.52
C GLY A 193 1.64 13.68 1.77
N ALA A 194 0.69 14.18 2.54
CA ALA A 194 0.27 13.55 3.77
C ALA A 194 -0.69 12.41 3.52
N VAL A 195 -0.54 11.36 4.32
CA VAL A 195 -1.53 10.31 4.51
C VAL A 195 -2.00 10.38 5.95
N GLY A 196 -3.31 10.48 6.11
CA GLY A 196 -3.98 10.54 7.39
C GLY A 196 -4.61 9.19 7.73
N HIS A 197 -4.49 8.74 8.97
CA HIS A 197 -5.35 7.70 9.52
C HIS A 197 -6.42 8.39 10.34
N ALA A 198 -7.68 8.15 10.01
CA ALA A 198 -8.81 8.77 10.64
C ALA A 198 -9.82 7.73 11.10
N VAL A 199 -10.66 8.15 12.04
CA VAL A 199 -11.78 7.38 12.57
C VAL A 199 -13.00 8.28 12.67
N ARG A 200 -14.19 7.69 12.65
CA ARG A 200 -15.37 8.37 13.16
C ARG A 200 -15.25 8.48 14.67
N ARG A 201 -15.35 9.70 15.21
CA ARG A 201 -15.43 9.93 16.65
C ARG A 201 -16.74 9.35 17.17
N SER A 202 -16.67 8.37 18.06
CA SER A 202 -17.82 7.94 18.86
C SER A 202 -18.00 8.89 20.04
N HIS A 203 -19.25 9.18 20.43
CA HIS A 203 -19.57 9.87 21.69
C HIS A 203 -19.21 9.06 22.97
N LEU A 204 -18.38 8.01 22.87
CA LEU A 204 -18.00 7.14 23.98
C LEU A 204 -16.47 7.13 24.16
N THR A 205 -16.09 7.33 25.41
CA THR A 205 -14.75 7.49 26.02
C THR A 205 -13.66 6.53 25.53
N GLU A 206 -12.46 7.10 25.33
CA GLU A 206 -11.11 6.51 25.24
C GLU A 206 -10.95 5.15 24.54
N VAL A 207 -10.39 5.18 23.32
CA VAL A 207 -9.82 3.98 22.68
C VAL A 207 -8.32 3.92 22.97
N ASN A 208 -7.91 2.80 23.56
CA ASN A 208 -6.54 2.46 23.97
C ASN A 208 -5.55 2.45 22.78
N PRO A 209 -4.42 3.19 22.83
CA PRO A 209 -3.54 3.45 21.68
C PRO A 209 -2.59 2.31 21.23
N THR A 210 -2.70 1.07 21.74
CA THR A 210 -1.58 0.11 21.68
C THR A 210 -1.46 -0.81 20.45
N SER A 211 -2.22 -0.65 19.36
CA SER A 211 -2.10 -1.54 18.18
C SER A 211 -1.20 -1.03 17.03
N PHE A 212 -0.58 0.15 17.13
CA PHE A 212 -0.09 0.84 15.93
C PHE A 212 1.44 0.99 15.90
N LEU A 213 2.12 0.04 15.27
CA LEU A 213 3.52 0.21 14.88
C LEU A 213 3.73 -0.20 13.42
N LEU A 214 3.46 0.73 12.50
CA LEU A 214 4.31 0.90 11.32
C LEU A 214 5.46 1.81 11.79
N ARG A 215 6.62 1.21 12.04
CA ARG A 215 7.92 1.88 12.15
C ARG A 215 8.73 1.47 10.94
#